data_AF-A0A258TI23-F1
#
_entry.id   AF-A0A258TI23-F1
#
_cell.length_a   1.000
_cell.length_b   1.000
_cell.length_c   1.000
_cell.angle_alpha   90.00
_cell.angle_beta   90.00
_cell.angle_gamma   90.00
#
_symmetry.space_group_name_H-M   'P 1'
#
loop_
_entity.id
_entity.type
_entity.pdbx_description
1 polymer ?
#
loop_
_entity_poly.entity_id
_entity_poly.type
_entity_poly.pdbx_seq_one_letter_code
_entity_poly.pdbx_strand_id
1 'polypeptide(L)'
;MEDILSSIKRIIAEEGDGGSAPRPRRTARPSPSSAPRDRPDVSEILELSNRVPADPAPTADPVDAEEAPVEPILSDSATEASRGALDTLSRLIVKPEVAAGPETLEGLVREMLRPMLREWLDARLPGIIETLVAREIARITQGR
;
A
#
# COMPACT_ATOMS: atom_id res chain seq x y z
N MET A 1 17.22 7.57 -43.33
CA MET A 1 17.11 7.28 -41.89
C MET A 1 17.56 8.49 -41.05
N GLU A 2 18.59 9.21 -41.50
CA GLU A 2 19.11 10.44 -40.86
C GLU A 2 18.15 11.65 -40.95
N ASP A 3 17.28 11.70 -41.97
CA ASP A 3 16.30 12.79 -42.14
C ASP A 3 15.22 12.80 -41.05
N ILE A 4 14.81 11.62 -40.58
CA ILE A 4 13.82 11.46 -39.50
C ILE A 4 14.38 12.03 -38.19
N LEU A 5 15.64 11.73 -37.88
CA LEU A 5 16.32 12.22 -36.68
C LEU A 5 16.57 13.73 -36.74
N SER A 6 16.87 14.26 -37.93
CA SER A 6 17.07 15.69 -38.16
C SER A 6 15.77 16.49 -37.98
N SER A 7 14.63 15.93 -38.38
CA SER A 7 13.30 16.53 -38.20
C SER A 7 12.91 16.61 -36.72
N ILE A 8 13.09 15.52 -35.96
CA ILE A 8 12.80 15.49 -34.51
C ILE A 8 13.70 16.47 -33.76
N LYS A 9 15.00 16.54 -34.10
CA LYS A 9 15.93 17.49 -33.48
C LYS A 9 15.54 18.94 -33.75
N ARG A 10 15.02 19.27 -34.93
CA ARG A 10 14.57 20.62 -35.26
C ARG A 10 13.35 21.01 -34.44
N ILE A 11 12.37 20.12 -34.32
CA ILE A 11 11.14 20.39 -33.54
C ILE A 11 11.48 20.63 -32.06
N ILE A 12 12.37 19.81 -31.47
CA ILE A 12 12.79 20.00 -30.06
C ILE A 12 13.58 21.31 -29.86
N ALA A 13 14.40 21.71 -30.83
CA ALA A 13 15.16 22.95 -30.74
C ALA A 13 14.27 24.20 -30.90
N GLU A 14 13.20 24.10 -31.68
CA GLU A 14 12.28 25.19 -32.00
C GLU A 14 11.21 25.37 -30.89
N GLU A 15 10.84 24.30 -30.19
CA GLU A 15 9.82 24.31 -29.13
C GLU A 15 10.40 24.55 -27.71
N GLY A 16 11.73 24.57 -27.56
CA GLY A 16 12.44 24.80 -26.30
C GLY A 16 12.74 26.27 -25.95
N ASP A 17 12.53 27.23 -26.85
CA ASP A 17 12.87 28.65 -26.64
C ASP A 17 11.63 29.50 -26.32
N GLY A 18 10.85 29.03 -25.34
CA GLY A 18 9.75 29.75 -24.71
C GLY A 18 10.20 30.65 -23.57
N GLY A 19 11.08 31.61 -23.84
CA GLY A 19 11.13 32.92 -23.18
C GLY A 19 11.25 32.99 -21.65
N SER A 20 12.49 32.86 -21.16
CA SER A 20 12.91 33.36 -19.85
C SER A 20 12.95 34.90 -19.83
N ALA A 21 12.31 35.53 -18.84
CA ALA A 21 12.53 36.94 -18.50
C ALA A 21 12.89 37.07 -17.00
N PRO A 22 14.13 37.45 -16.63
CA PRO A 22 14.51 37.59 -15.23
C PRO A 22 14.11 38.96 -14.69
N ARG A 23 13.10 39.01 -13.82
CA ARG A 23 12.76 40.20 -13.03
C ARG A 23 13.80 40.38 -11.90
N PRO A 24 14.26 41.62 -11.60
CA PRO A 24 15.24 41.86 -10.55
C PRO A 24 14.69 41.47 -9.17
N ARG A 25 15.43 40.59 -8.49
CA ARG A 25 15.14 40.11 -7.13
C ARG A 25 15.16 41.28 -6.15
N ARG A 26 13.99 41.72 -5.69
CA ARG A 26 13.88 42.43 -4.40
C ARG A 26 14.27 41.41 -3.32
N THR A 27 15.33 41.71 -2.57
CA THR A 27 15.72 40.95 -1.37
C THR A 27 14.64 41.13 -0.30
N ALA A 28 13.59 40.32 -0.38
CA ALA A 28 12.70 40.08 0.75
C ALA A 28 13.39 39.05 1.65
N ARG A 29 13.80 39.49 2.84
CA ARG A 29 14.23 38.61 3.92
C ARG A 29 13.17 37.53 4.13
N PRO A 30 13.47 36.23 4.06
CA PRO A 30 12.49 35.21 4.37
C PRO A 30 12.18 35.29 5.87
N SER A 31 10.97 35.76 6.20
CA SER A 31 10.36 35.44 7.47
C SER A 31 10.29 33.91 7.56
N PRO A 32 10.69 33.27 8.67
CA PRO A 32 10.42 31.85 8.87
C PRO A 32 8.90 31.69 8.99
N SER A 33 8.24 31.51 7.85
CA SER A 33 6.88 30.99 7.83
C SER A 33 7.00 29.55 8.27
N SER A 34 6.56 29.27 9.50
CA SER A 34 6.39 27.93 10.06
C SER A 34 5.20 27.21 9.38
N ALA A 35 5.14 27.25 8.05
CA ALA A 35 4.29 26.35 7.30
C ALA A 35 4.95 24.96 7.32
N PRO A 36 4.23 23.90 7.71
CA PRO A 36 4.77 22.55 7.67
C PRO A 36 5.29 22.25 6.25
N ARG A 37 6.58 21.96 6.13
CA ARG A 37 7.17 21.42 4.91
C ARG A 37 6.57 20.03 4.65
N ASP A 38 6.21 19.78 3.40
CA ASP A 38 5.81 18.49 2.83
C ASP A 38 4.89 17.63 3.68
N ARG A 39 3.58 17.85 3.52
CA ARG A 39 2.72 16.68 3.43
C ARG A 39 3.02 16.07 2.05
N PRO A 40 3.46 14.80 1.95
CA PRO A 40 3.54 14.17 0.64
C PRO A 40 2.17 14.29 -0.04
N ASP A 41 2.14 14.58 -1.34
CA ASP A 41 0.89 14.56 -2.09
C ASP A 41 0.31 13.15 -1.99
N VAL A 42 -0.72 12.99 -1.16
CA VAL A 42 -1.37 11.70 -0.89
C VAL A 42 -1.96 11.08 -2.17
N SER A 43 -2.05 11.84 -3.25
CA SER A 43 -2.46 11.38 -4.57
C SER A 43 -1.40 10.48 -5.24
N GLU A 44 -0.12 10.60 -4.87
CA GLU A 44 0.97 9.77 -5.39
C GLU A 44 1.16 8.47 -4.59
N ILE A 45 0.55 8.36 -3.40
CA ILE A 45 0.67 7.21 -2.51
C ILE A 45 -0.53 6.28 -2.74
N LEU A 46 -0.31 5.18 -3.46
CA LEU A 46 -1.33 4.13 -3.60
C LEU A 46 -1.24 3.14 -2.43
N GLU A 47 -2.20 3.22 -1.50
CA GLU A 47 -2.36 2.27 -0.39
C GLU A 47 -3.39 1.20 -0.76
N LEU A 48 -2.94 -0.03 -1.01
CA LEU A 48 -3.79 -1.13 -1.47
C LEU A 48 -4.21 -2.05 -0.32
N SER A 49 -5.02 -1.53 0.60
CA SER A 49 -5.51 -2.29 1.77
C SER A 49 -6.52 -3.39 1.39
N ASN A 50 -7.19 -3.24 0.24
CA ASN A 50 -8.14 -4.22 -0.28
C ASN A 50 -7.61 -4.84 -1.57
N ARG A 51 -7.58 -6.18 -1.63
CA ARG A 51 -7.23 -6.92 -2.84
C ARG A 51 -8.33 -6.72 -3.89
N VAL A 52 -7.98 -6.17 -5.04
CA VAL A 52 -8.87 -6.16 -6.21
C VAL A 52 -9.04 -7.61 -6.67
N PRO A 53 -10.27 -8.16 -6.74
CA PRO A 53 -10.49 -9.45 -7.36
C PRO A 53 -10.02 -9.35 -8.81
N ALA A 54 -9.18 -10.28 -9.25
CA ALA A 54 -8.87 -10.38 -10.67
C ALA A 54 -10.16 -10.80 -11.38
N ASP A 55 -10.81 -9.85 -12.08
CA ASP A 55 -11.83 -10.23 -13.04
C ASP A 55 -11.18 -11.15 -14.07
N PRO A 56 -11.84 -12.25 -14.47
CA PRO A 56 -11.34 -13.06 -15.56
C PRO A 56 -11.19 -12.13 -16.76
N ALA A 57 -9.96 -11.98 -17.25
CA ALA A 57 -9.70 -11.26 -18.48
C ALA A 57 -10.67 -11.79 -19.54
N PRO A 58 -11.24 -10.92 -20.41
CA PRO A 58 -12.12 -11.39 -21.47
C PRO A 58 -11.37 -12.47 -22.24
N THR A 59 -11.87 -13.70 -22.15
CA THR A 59 -11.34 -14.82 -22.91
C THR A 59 -11.67 -14.48 -24.34
N ALA A 60 -10.68 -14.02 -25.11
CA ALA A 60 -10.83 -13.97 -26.55
C ALA A 60 -11.16 -15.40 -26.98
N ASP A 61 -12.27 -15.57 -27.72
CA ASP A 61 -12.60 -16.86 -28.32
C ASP A 61 -11.35 -17.37 -29.07
N PRO A 62 -10.94 -18.64 -28.87
CA PRO A 62 -9.77 -19.16 -29.54
C PRO A 62 -10.05 -19.10 -31.04
N VAL A 63 -9.35 -18.19 -31.72
CA VAL A 63 -9.17 -18.30 -33.16
C VAL A 63 -8.44 -19.62 -33.38
N ASP A 64 -8.97 -20.48 -34.26
CA ASP A 64 -8.33 -21.72 -34.74
C ASP A 64 -7.02 -21.33 -35.46
N ALA A 65 -6.02 -20.97 -34.67
CA ALA A 65 -4.64 -20.87 -35.07
C ALA A 65 -4.07 -22.26 -34.85
N GLU A 66 -3.78 -22.94 -35.95
CA GLU A 66 -3.00 -24.18 -35.98
C GLU A 66 -1.88 -24.07 -34.95
N GLU A 67 -1.93 -24.92 -33.93
CA GLU A 67 -1.13 -24.84 -32.70
C GLU A 67 0.35 -25.07 -33.05
N ALA A 68 1.01 -24.04 -33.57
CA ALA A 68 2.44 -24.02 -33.72
C ALA A 68 3.03 -24.22 -32.31
N PRO A 69 4.05 -25.09 -32.16
CA PRO A 69 4.62 -25.36 -30.85
C PRO A 69 5.06 -24.03 -30.23
N VAL A 70 4.38 -23.66 -29.15
CA VAL A 70 4.67 -22.43 -28.41
C VAL A 70 6.01 -22.68 -27.73
N GLU A 71 7.09 -22.27 -28.38
CA GLU A 71 8.41 -22.41 -27.79
C GLU A 71 8.47 -21.57 -26.51
N PRO A 72 8.94 -22.15 -25.40
CA PRO A 72 9.06 -21.40 -24.16
C PRO A 72 10.05 -20.25 -24.37
N ILE A 73 9.58 -19.04 -24.12
CA ILE A 73 10.36 -17.80 -24.24
C ILE A 73 11.56 -17.82 -23.27
N LEU A 74 11.44 -18.57 -22.19
CA LEU A 74 12.47 -18.75 -21.18
C LEU A 74 13.14 -20.10 -21.36
N SER A 75 14.46 -20.14 -21.16
CA SER A 75 15.17 -21.41 -21.01
C SER A 75 14.79 -22.09 -19.69
N ASP A 76 14.91 -23.43 -19.65
CA ASP A 76 14.63 -24.21 -18.45
C ASP A 76 15.51 -23.76 -17.27
N SER A 77 16.78 -23.48 -17.54
CA SER A 77 17.73 -22.94 -16.55
C SER A 77 17.30 -21.58 -16.00
N ALA A 78 16.81 -20.66 -16.84
CA ALA A 78 16.33 -19.36 -16.39
C ALA A 78 15.06 -19.48 -15.54
N THR A 79 14.18 -20.43 -15.89
CA THR A 79 12.95 -20.71 -15.15
C THR A 79 13.26 -21.30 -13.77
N GLU A 80 14.20 -22.24 -13.69
CA GLU A 80 14.59 -22.90 -12.45
C GLU A 80 15.34 -21.94 -11.50
N ALA A 81 16.26 -21.13 -12.04
CA ALA A 81 16.95 -20.08 -11.27
C ALA A 81 15.95 -19.06 -10.69
N SER A 82 14.97 -18.63 -11.50
CA SER A 82 13.93 -17.68 -11.08
C SER A 82 13.02 -18.27 -10.01
N ARG A 83 12.64 -19.55 -10.12
CA ARG A 83 11.87 -20.26 -9.10
C ARG A 83 12.62 -20.36 -7.76
N GLY A 84 13.91 -20.66 -7.78
CA GLY A 84 14.72 -20.72 -6.56
C GLY A 84 14.85 -19.37 -5.83
N ALA A 85 15.07 -18.29 -6.59
CA ALA A 85 15.13 -16.93 -6.03
C ALA A 85 13.78 -16.47 -5.45
N LEU A 86 12.67 -16.78 -6.14
CA LEU A 86 11.32 -16.46 -5.68
C LEU A 86 10.90 -17.31 -4.46
N ASP A 87 11.27 -18.59 -4.39
CA ASP A 87 11.03 -19.42 -3.20
C ASP A 87 11.80 -18.90 -1.98
N THR A 88 13.04 -18.47 -2.19
CA THR A 88 13.86 -17.85 -1.14
C THR A 88 13.23 -16.55 -0.66
N LEU A 89 12.75 -15.70 -1.57
CA LEU A 89 12.04 -14.47 -1.23
C LEU A 89 10.72 -14.77 -0.50
N SER A 90 9.97 -15.77 -0.94
CA SER A 90 8.70 -16.20 -0.32
C SER A 90 8.91 -16.67 1.11
N ARG A 91 10.01 -17.36 1.42
CA ARG A 91 10.35 -17.78 2.79
C ARG A 91 10.74 -16.60 3.68
N LEU A 92 11.26 -15.52 3.11
CA LEU A 92 11.58 -14.27 3.81
C LEU A 92 10.35 -13.39 4.04
N ILE A 93 9.24 -13.63 3.33
CA ILE A 93 7.93 -13.04 3.64
C ILE A 93 7.35 -13.85 4.81
N VAL A 94 7.87 -13.52 5.98
CA VAL A 94 7.62 -14.11 7.29
C VAL A 94 6.13 -14.39 7.53
N LYS A 95 5.82 -15.64 7.93
CA LYS A 95 4.52 -16.04 8.49
C LYS A 95 4.13 -15.11 9.66
N PRO A 96 2.91 -14.55 9.70
CA PRO A 96 2.46 -13.63 10.76
C PRO A 96 2.45 -14.27 12.16
N GLU A 97 2.54 -15.59 12.28
CA GLU A 97 2.57 -16.29 13.57
C GLU A 97 3.88 -16.10 14.35
N VAL A 98 5.01 -15.87 13.67
CA VAL A 98 6.30 -15.58 14.34
C VAL A 98 6.38 -14.11 14.75
N ALA A 99 5.52 -13.25 14.19
CA ALA A 99 5.44 -11.83 14.51
C ALA A 99 4.83 -11.55 15.91
N ALA A 100 4.29 -12.56 16.59
CA ALA A 100 3.70 -12.44 17.92
C ALA A 100 4.61 -12.93 19.07
N GLY A 101 5.89 -13.20 18.79
CA GLY A 101 6.87 -13.51 19.83
C GLY A 101 7.20 -12.27 20.71
N PRO A 102 7.61 -12.45 21.97
CA PRO A 102 7.99 -11.33 22.85
C PRO A 102 9.17 -10.50 22.34
N GLU A 103 9.92 -11.04 21.38
CA GLU A 103 11.07 -10.39 20.73
C GLU A 103 10.65 -9.44 19.60
N THR A 104 9.37 -9.42 19.22
CA THR A 104 8.88 -8.54 18.16
C THR A 104 8.32 -7.24 18.75
N LEU A 105 8.29 -6.18 17.94
CA LEU A 105 7.71 -4.91 18.33
C LEU A 105 6.22 -5.05 18.73
N GLU A 106 5.47 -5.90 18.01
CA GLU A 106 4.08 -6.18 18.36
C GLU A 106 3.97 -6.84 19.74
N GLY A 107 4.84 -7.82 20.03
CA GLY A 107 4.92 -8.47 21.34
C GLY A 107 5.18 -7.46 22.46
N LEU A 108 6.16 -6.57 22.27
CA LEU A 108 6.48 -5.53 23.25
C LEU A 108 5.32 -4.55 23.46
N VAL A 109 4.70 -4.05 22.38
CA VAL A 109 3.55 -3.15 22.45
C VAL A 109 2.36 -3.81 23.13
N ARG A 110 2.11 -5.10 22.85
CA ARG A 110 1.04 -5.88 23.50
C ARG A 110 1.27 -6.01 25.01
N GLU A 111 2.51 -6.28 25.44
CA GLU A 111 2.84 -6.35 26.86
C GLU A 111 2.72 -5.00 27.57
N MET A 112 3.01 -3.90 26.86
CA MET A 112 2.81 -2.54 27.39
C MET A 112 1.32 -2.15 27.45
N LEU A 113 0.49 -2.56 26.48
CA LEU A 113 -0.94 -2.23 26.45
C LEU A 113 -1.77 -3.09 27.40
N ARG A 114 -1.33 -4.31 27.71
CA ARG A 114 -2.02 -5.24 28.62
C ARG A 114 -2.38 -4.62 29.98
N PRO A 115 -1.47 -3.94 30.72
CA PRO A 115 -1.83 -3.30 31.99
C PRO A 115 -2.84 -2.15 31.83
N MET A 116 -2.70 -1.32 30.79
CA MET A 116 -3.61 -0.18 30.57
C MET A 116 -5.03 -0.64 30.24
N LEU A 117 -5.16 -1.66 29.39
CA LEU A 117 -6.45 -2.25 29.04
C LEU A 117 -7.10 -2.94 30.23
N ARG A 118 -6.31 -3.62 31.07
CA ARG A 118 -6.83 -4.24 32.31
C ARG A 118 -7.40 -3.19 33.25
N GLU A 119 -6.65 -2.15 33.57
CA GLU A 119 -7.13 -1.09 34.47
C GLU A 119 -8.40 -0.41 33.94
N TRP A 120 -8.45 -0.15 32.62
CA TRP A 120 -9.64 0.40 31.99
C TRP A 120 -10.84 -0.56 32.06
N LEU A 121 -10.63 -1.85 31.79
CA LEU A 121 -11.68 -2.86 31.90
C LEU A 121 -12.17 -2.97 33.35
N ASP A 122 -11.27 -3.05 34.32
CA ASP A 122 -11.61 -3.15 35.74
C ASP A 122 -12.46 -1.95 36.20
N ALA A 123 -12.15 -0.74 35.71
CA ALA A 123 -12.90 0.47 36.04
C ALA A 123 -14.25 0.58 35.32
N ARG A 124 -14.38 0.07 34.08
CA ARG A 124 -15.53 0.36 33.20
C ARG A 124 -16.49 -0.81 33.01
N LEU A 125 -16.00 -2.04 33.12
CA LEU A 125 -16.77 -3.25 32.90
C LEU A 125 -17.91 -3.45 33.91
N PRO A 126 -17.78 -3.12 35.21
CA PRO A 126 -18.88 -3.24 36.17
C PRO A 126 -20.14 -2.47 35.74
N GLY A 127 -19.99 -1.20 35.36
CA GLY A 127 -21.13 -0.37 34.93
C GLY A 127 -21.79 -0.86 33.64
N ILE A 128 -21.01 -1.43 32.71
CA ILE A 128 -21.55 -2.06 31.49
C ILE A 128 -22.40 -3.28 31.87
N ILE A 129 -21.90 -4.13 32.78
CA ILE A 129 -22.62 -5.32 33.23
C ILE A 129 -23.91 -4.94 33.96
N GLU A 130 -23.87 -3.98 34.88
CA GLU A 130 -25.07 -3.52 35.61
C GLU A 130 -26.17 -3.05 34.65
N THR A 131 -25.80 -2.29 33.62
CA THR A 131 -26.74 -1.81 32.60
C THR A 131 -27.33 -2.98 31.79
N LEU A 132 -26.51 -3.96 31.42
CA LEU A 132 -26.95 -5.12 30.66
C LEU A 132 -27.87 -6.03 31.49
N VAL A 133 -27.51 -6.28 32.75
CA VAL A 133 -28.28 -7.10 33.69
C VAL A 133 -29.60 -6.42 34.05
N ALA A 134 -29.61 -5.11 34.31
CA ALA A 134 -30.85 -4.37 34.56
C ALA A 134 -31.81 -4.47 33.38
N ARG A 135 -31.30 -4.35 32.15
CA ARG A 135 -32.09 -4.55 30.92
C ARG A 135 -32.62 -5.98 30.81
N GLU A 136 -31.80 -6.97 31.11
CA GLU A 136 -32.18 -8.38 31.03
C GLU A 136 -33.23 -8.77 32.07
N ILE A 137 -33.11 -8.26 33.30
CA ILE A 137 -34.13 -8.45 34.35
C ILE A 137 -35.43 -7.79 33.93
N ALA A 138 -35.41 -6.54 33.46
CA ALA A 138 -36.61 -5.83 33.00
C ALA A 138 -37.33 -6.59 31.86
N ARG A 139 -36.57 -7.18 30.93
CA ARG A 139 -37.11 -8.02 29.85
C ARG A 139 -37.82 -9.26 30.40
N ILE A 140 -37.23 -9.95 31.38
CA ILE A 140 -37.81 -11.16 31.99
C ILE A 140 -39.05 -10.82 32.82
N THR A 141 -39.05 -9.68 33.52
CA THR A 141 -40.18 -9.27 34.37
C THR A 141 -41.35 -8.70 33.58
N GLN A 142 -41.14 -8.08 32.42
CA GLN A 142 -42.21 -7.64 31.51
C GLN A 142 -42.75 -8.76 30.59
N GLY A 143 -41.97 -9.83 30.39
CA GLY A 143 -42.33 -10.96 29.52
C GLY A 143 -43.18 -12.05 30.19
N ARG A 144 -43.66 -11.82 31.42
CA ARG A 144 -44.59 -12.69 32.17
C ARG A 144 -45.86 -11.92 32.46
#